data_AF-A0A378N6K7-F1
#
_entry.id   AF-A0A378N6K7-F1
#
_cell.length_a   1.000
_cell.length_b   1.000
_cell.length_c   1.000
_cell.angle_alpha   90.00
_cell.angle_beta   90.00
_cell.angle_gamma   90.00
#
_symmetry.space_group_name_H-M   'P 1'
#
loop_
_entity.id
_entity.type
_entity.pdbx_description
1 polymer ?
#
loop_
_entity_poly.entity_id
_entity_poly.type
_entity_poly.pdbx_seq_one_letter_code
_entity_poly.pdbx_strand_id
1 'polypeptide(L)'
;MTDIKLFAGNATPELANRIAKHLYTSLGNATVGRFSDGEIQVQINENVRGGDIFIVQSTCAPTNDNLMELIVMVDALRRASAGRITAVIPYFGYARQDRRVRSARVPITAKVIADFLSSVG
;
A
#
# COMPACT_ATOMS: atom_id res chain seq x y z
N MET A 1 -17.95 -4.33 -16.86
CA MET A 1 -17.05 -4.91 -15.85
C MET A 1 -16.15 -3.80 -15.37
N THR A 2 -16.03 -3.59 -14.06
CA THR A 2 -15.00 -2.71 -13.49
C THR A 2 -13.63 -3.29 -13.86
N ASP A 3 -12.77 -2.47 -14.44
CA ASP A 3 -11.41 -2.85 -14.81
C ASP A 3 -10.59 -3.03 -13.51
N ILE A 4 -10.25 -4.29 -13.19
CA ILE A 4 -9.48 -4.63 -11.99
C ILE A 4 -8.00 -4.45 -12.29
N LYS A 5 -7.32 -3.63 -11.50
CA LYS A 5 -5.87 -3.42 -11.61
C LYS A 5 -5.15 -3.76 -10.33
N LEU A 6 -4.03 -4.46 -10.46
CA LEU A 6 -3.22 -4.94 -9.34
C LEU A 6 -1.86 -4.27 -9.36
N PHE A 7 -1.53 -3.51 -8.32
CA PHE A 7 -0.21 -2.90 -8.15
C PHE A 7 0.54 -3.59 -7.00
N ALA A 8 1.86 -3.43 -6.98
CA ALA A 8 2.72 -3.95 -5.92
C ALA A 8 3.66 -2.85 -5.43
N GLY A 9 3.91 -2.81 -4.13
CA GLY A 9 5.05 -2.09 -3.58
C GLY A 9 6.31 -2.98 -3.52
N ASN A 10 7.37 -2.49 -2.90
CA ASN A 10 8.67 -3.19 -2.89
C ASN A 10 8.78 -4.32 -1.86
N ALA A 11 7.85 -4.44 -0.91
CA ALA A 11 7.97 -5.41 0.19
C ALA A 11 7.69 -6.85 -0.26
N THR A 12 6.75 -7.04 -1.21
CA THR A 12 6.26 -8.36 -1.59
C THR A 12 6.00 -8.53 -3.10
N PRO A 13 6.96 -8.19 -3.99
CA PRO A 13 6.76 -8.26 -5.45
C PRO A 13 6.53 -9.69 -5.94
N GLU A 14 7.19 -10.70 -5.35
CA GLU A 14 7.01 -12.09 -5.74
C GLU A 14 5.59 -12.60 -5.45
N LEU A 15 5.07 -12.29 -4.25
CA LEU A 15 3.70 -12.64 -3.87
C LEU A 15 2.69 -11.93 -4.77
N ALA A 16 2.90 -10.64 -5.06
CA ALA A 16 2.02 -9.89 -5.96
C ALA A 16 1.98 -10.51 -7.37
N ASN A 17 3.14 -10.92 -7.91
CA ASN A 17 3.20 -11.63 -9.18
C ASN A 17 2.48 -12.99 -9.15
N ARG A 18 2.58 -13.74 -8.05
CA ARG A 18 1.84 -15.01 -7.89
C ARG A 18 0.34 -14.77 -7.85
N ILE A 19 -0.12 -13.74 -7.14
CA ILE A 19 -1.53 -13.34 -7.10
C ILE A 19 -2.01 -12.93 -8.50
N ALA A 20 -1.24 -12.09 -9.22
CA ALA A 20 -1.55 -11.68 -10.59
C ALA A 20 -1.74 -12.88 -11.52
N LYS A 21 -0.80 -13.85 -11.47
CA LYS A 21 -0.88 -15.10 -12.25
C LYS A 21 -2.13 -15.90 -11.92
N HIS A 22 -2.49 -16.03 -10.64
CA HIS A 22 -3.70 -16.73 -10.22
C HIS A 22 -5.00 -16.03 -10.64
N LEU A 23 -4.96 -14.71 -10.82
CA LEU A 23 -6.08 -13.91 -11.31
C LEU A 23 -6.09 -13.76 -12.84
N TYR A 24 -5.18 -14.43 -13.55
CA TYR A 24 -5.01 -14.31 -15.00
C TYR A 24 -4.81 -12.86 -15.48
N THR A 25 -4.10 -12.07 -14.70
CA THR A 25 -3.77 -10.66 -15.00
C THR A 25 -2.27 -10.39 -14.81
N SER A 26 -1.84 -9.18 -15.15
CA SER A 26 -0.48 -8.68 -14.91
C SER A 26 -0.50 -7.61 -13.82
N LEU A 27 0.67 -7.35 -13.23
CA LEU A 27 0.83 -6.17 -12.40
C LEU A 27 0.72 -4.91 -13.27
N GLY A 28 0.09 -3.89 -12.69
CA GLY A 28 0.01 -2.57 -13.27
C GLY A 28 1.39 -1.90 -13.32
N ASN A 29 1.53 -0.98 -14.25
CA ASN A 29 2.77 -0.25 -14.46
C ASN A 29 2.86 0.92 -13.47
N ALA A 30 3.74 0.80 -12.48
CA ALA A 30 4.09 1.86 -11.56
C ALA A 30 5.59 1.85 -11.26
N THR A 31 6.16 3.04 -11.14
CA THR A 31 7.51 3.23 -10.60
C THR A 31 7.37 3.44 -9.09
N VAL A 32 7.97 2.57 -8.28
CA VAL A 32 8.02 2.70 -6.82
C VAL A 32 9.47 2.58 -6.40
N GLY A 33 10.07 3.71 -6.04
CA GLY A 33 11.49 3.78 -5.75
C GLY A 33 11.82 4.92 -4.80
N ARG A 34 13.02 5.47 -4.93
CA ARG A 34 13.52 6.54 -4.07
C ARG A 34 14.25 7.61 -4.87
N PHE A 35 14.15 8.84 -4.41
CA PHE A 35 15.05 9.91 -4.79
C PHE A 35 16.45 9.69 -4.17
N SER A 36 17.43 10.48 -4.62
CA SER A 36 18.83 10.36 -4.19
C SER A 36 19.05 10.62 -2.70
N ASP A 37 18.16 11.36 -2.05
CA ASP A 37 18.16 11.63 -0.61
C ASP A 37 17.41 10.56 0.20
N GLY A 38 16.80 9.58 -0.46
CA GLY A 38 16.10 8.45 0.15
C GLY A 38 14.59 8.63 0.30
N GLU A 39 14.04 9.80 -0.07
CA GLU A 39 12.59 10.03 -0.09
C GLU A 39 11.90 9.09 -1.08
N ILE A 40 10.70 8.63 -0.72
CA ILE A 40 9.94 7.68 -1.55
C ILE A 40 9.37 8.40 -2.78
N GLN A 41 9.62 7.83 -3.94
CA GLN A 41 9.11 8.30 -5.22
C GLN A 41 8.13 7.28 -5.79
N VAL A 42 6.91 7.74 -6.11
CA VAL A 42 5.89 6.91 -6.77
C VAL A 42 5.38 7.61 -8.02
N GLN A 43 5.23 6.85 -9.10
CA GLN A 43 4.57 7.28 -10.32
C GLN A 43 3.70 6.16 -10.88
N ILE A 44 2.42 6.44 -11.12
CA ILE A 44 1.51 5.52 -11.83
C ILE A 44 1.63 5.78 -13.33
N ASN A 45 2.05 4.78 -14.10
CA ASN A 45 2.43 4.91 -15.51
C ASN A 45 1.33 4.44 -16.48
N GLU A 46 0.10 4.30 -16.00
CA GLU A 46 -1.04 3.89 -16.81
C GLU A 46 -2.35 4.54 -16.33
N ASN A 47 -3.40 4.46 -17.16
CA ASN A 47 -4.70 5.00 -16.80
C ASN A 47 -5.40 4.10 -15.76
N VAL A 48 -5.79 4.67 -14.62
CA VAL A 48 -6.48 4.00 -13.52
C VAL A 48 -7.87 4.60 -13.21
N ARG A 49 -8.32 5.57 -14.02
CA ARG A 49 -9.55 6.33 -13.76
C ARG A 49 -10.76 5.40 -13.72
N GLY A 50 -11.53 5.48 -12.63
CA GLY A 50 -12.71 4.64 -12.40
C GLY A 50 -12.41 3.15 -12.20
N GLY A 51 -11.13 2.76 -12.19
CA GLY A 51 -10.69 1.38 -12.00
C GLY A 51 -10.88 0.90 -10.57
N ASP A 52 -10.94 -0.43 -10.43
CA ASP A 52 -10.97 -1.11 -9.15
C ASP A 52 -9.57 -1.59 -8.78
N ILE A 53 -8.91 -0.85 -7.89
CA ILE A 53 -7.47 -0.96 -7.68
C ILE A 53 -7.17 -1.75 -6.41
N PHE A 54 -6.24 -2.70 -6.53
CA PHE A 54 -5.70 -3.47 -5.42
C PHE A 54 -4.20 -3.22 -5.33
N ILE A 55 -3.69 -2.88 -4.15
CA ILE A 55 -2.25 -2.69 -3.91
C ILE A 55 -1.78 -3.81 -2.99
N VAL A 56 -0.89 -4.66 -3.46
CA VAL A 56 -0.27 -5.73 -2.65
C VAL A 56 1.01 -5.19 -2.03
N GLN A 57 0.97 -4.91 -0.73
CA GLN A 57 2.13 -4.43 0.00
C GLN A 57 2.02 -4.88 1.47
N SER A 58 3.00 -5.66 1.91
CA SER A 58 3.18 -5.91 3.35
C SER A 58 3.90 -4.74 4.01
N THR A 59 3.65 -4.53 5.29
CA THR A 59 4.38 -3.55 6.11
C THR A 59 5.42 -4.27 7.00
N CYS A 60 6.20 -5.19 6.39
CA CYS A 60 7.33 -5.88 7.01
C CYS A 60 8.60 -5.03 6.96
N ALA A 61 9.72 -5.50 7.51
CA ALA A 61 10.96 -4.75 7.53
C ALA A 61 11.47 -4.45 6.09
N PRO A 62 11.86 -3.20 5.77
CA PRO A 62 11.81 -1.99 6.59
C PRO A 62 10.39 -1.40 6.72
N THR A 63 9.82 -1.44 7.93
CA THR A 63 8.38 -1.23 8.17
C THR A 63 7.89 0.14 7.75
N ASN A 64 8.62 1.19 8.11
CA ASN A 64 8.20 2.58 7.86
C ASN A 64 8.23 2.91 6.38
N ASP A 65 9.28 2.48 5.69
CA ASP A 65 9.44 2.68 4.27
C ASP A 65 8.34 1.97 3.48
N ASN A 66 8.10 0.69 3.78
CA ASN A 66 7.05 -0.08 3.11
C ASN A 66 5.65 0.49 3.37
N LEU A 67 5.41 1.00 4.58
CA LEU A 67 4.18 1.72 4.92
C LEU A 67 4.06 3.04 4.14
N MET A 68 5.12 3.83 4.08
CA MET A 68 5.11 5.09 3.36
C MET A 68 4.96 4.89 1.85
N GLU A 69 5.56 3.86 1.27
CA GLU A 69 5.31 3.45 -0.12
C GLU A 69 3.82 3.20 -0.36
N LEU A 70 3.18 2.41 0.51
CA LEU A 70 1.74 2.13 0.41
C LEU A 70 0.91 3.42 0.48
N ILE A 71 1.18 4.28 1.46
CA ILE A 71 0.44 5.53 1.68
C ILE A 71 0.56 6.46 0.45
N VAL A 72 1.78 6.63 -0.07
CA VAL A 72 2.04 7.48 -1.23
C VAL A 72 1.43 6.89 -2.51
N MET A 73 1.44 5.56 -2.67
CA MET A 73 0.73 4.89 -3.77
C MET A 73 -0.78 5.12 -3.71
N VAL A 74 -1.40 5.03 -2.52
CA VAL A 74 -2.84 5.30 -2.35
C VAL A 74 -3.17 6.74 -2.74
N ASP A 75 -2.40 7.72 -2.27
CA ASP A 75 -2.61 9.13 -2.63
C ASP A 75 -2.49 9.36 -4.15
N ALA A 76 -1.46 8.79 -4.79
CA ALA A 76 -1.26 8.89 -6.24
C ALA A 76 -2.46 8.31 -7.02
N LEU A 77 -2.96 7.14 -6.63
CA LEU A 77 -4.11 6.49 -7.26
C LEU A 77 -5.42 7.27 -7.04
N ARG A 78 -5.62 7.82 -5.83
CA ARG A 78 -6.78 8.67 -5.52
C ARG A 78 -6.79 9.92 -6.38
N ARG A 79 -5.67 10.62 -6.49
CA ARG A 79 -5.52 11.82 -7.36
C ARG A 79 -5.68 11.48 -8.84
N ALA A 80 -5.28 10.28 -9.25
CA ALA A 80 -5.54 9.74 -10.58
C ALA A 80 -7.00 9.29 -10.82
N SER A 81 -7.90 9.57 -9.87
CA SER A 81 -9.34 9.29 -9.95
C SER A 81 -9.67 7.79 -10.04
N ALA A 82 -8.91 6.94 -9.35
CA ALA A 82 -9.29 5.55 -9.13
C ALA A 82 -10.70 5.46 -8.52
N GLY A 83 -11.50 4.49 -8.96
CA GLY A 83 -12.88 4.33 -8.48
C GLY A 83 -12.92 3.74 -7.07
N ARG A 84 -12.07 2.74 -6.82
CA ARG A 84 -11.91 2.11 -5.51
C ARG A 84 -10.44 1.73 -5.32
N ILE A 85 -9.94 1.85 -4.09
CA ILE A 85 -8.58 1.46 -3.73
C ILE A 85 -8.66 0.50 -2.55
N THR A 86 -8.08 -0.69 -2.70
CA THR A 86 -8.02 -1.73 -1.66
C THR A 86 -6.56 -2.01 -1.34
N ALA A 87 -6.14 -1.73 -0.11
CA ALA A 87 -4.84 -2.16 0.39
C ALA A 87 -4.89 -3.64 0.80
N VAL A 88 -4.15 -4.49 0.09
CA VAL A 88 -3.94 -5.90 0.44
C VAL A 88 -2.63 -5.98 1.22
N ILE A 89 -2.72 -6.16 2.53
CA ILE A 89 -1.58 -6.14 3.46
C ILE A 89 -1.38 -7.53 4.09
N PRO A 90 -0.65 -8.46 3.45
CA PRO A 90 -0.47 -9.84 3.94
C PRO A 90 0.15 -9.92 5.35
N TYR A 91 1.15 -9.08 5.62
CA TYR A 91 1.69 -8.88 6.96
C TYR A 91 1.48 -7.44 7.40
N PHE A 92 0.70 -7.26 8.47
CA PHE A 92 0.41 -5.96 9.08
C PHE A 92 1.42 -5.65 10.19
N GLY A 93 2.43 -4.86 9.85
CA GLY A 93 3.38 -4.25 10.79
C GLY A 93 2.66 -3.40 11.84
N TYR A 94 3.33 -3.13 12.96
CA TYR A 94 2.76 -2.43 14.11
C TYR A 94 1.57 -3.11 14.81
N ALA A 95 1.06 -4.23 14.32
CA ALA A 95 -0.06 -4.98 14.93
C ALA A 95 0.15 -5.33 16.40
N ARG A 96 1.40 -5.50 16.85
CA ARG A 96 1.73 -5.85 18.25
C ARG A 96 1.53 -4.69 19.23
N GLN A 97 1.44 -3.45 18.75
CA GLN A 97 1.21 -2.26 19.57
C GLN A 97 -0.22 -1.75 19.37
N ASP A 98 -1.18 -2.60 19.72
CA ASP A 98 -2.62 -2.45 19.53
C ASP A 98 -3.38 -1.93 20.75
N ARG A 99 -2.71 -1.84 21.92
CA ARG A 99 -3.32 -1.35 23.16
C ARG A 99 -2.29 -0.76 24.11
N ARG A 100 -2.80 0.01 25.08
CA ARG A 100 -2.02 0.50 26.22
C ARG A 100 -2.05 -0.53 27.35
N VAL A 101 -1.05 -1.40 27.41
CA VAL A 101 -0.93 -2.41 28.48
C VAL A 101 -0.82 -1.70 29.84
N ARG A 102 -1.70 -2.06 30.79
CA ARG A 102 -1.77 -1.45 32.14
C ARG A 102 -1.85 0.08 32.12
N SER A 103 -2.53 0.66 31.13
CA SER A 103 -2.69 2.11 30.96
C SER A 103 -1.36 2.89 30.82
N ALA A 104 -0.27 2.21 30.44
CA ALA A 104 1.03 2.84 30.19
C ALA A 104 0.92 4.01 29.20
N ARG A 105 1.80 5.02 29.32
CA ARG A 105 1.88 6.17 28.40
C ARG A 105 2.63 5.80 27.13
N VAL A 106 2.00 4.96 26.30
CA VAL A 106 2.55 4.44 25.02
C VAL A 106 1.54 4.67 23.90
N PRO A 107 1.98 4.78 22.63
CA PRO A 107 1.07 4.90 21.51
C PRO A 107 0.33 3.58 21.25
N ILE A 108 -0.79 3.68 20.53
CA ILE A 108 -1.48 2.56 19.91
C ILE A 108 -1.16 2.63 18.41
N THR A 109 0.03 2.16 18.04
CA THR A 109 0.57 2.39 16.71
C THR A 109 -0.25 1.69 15.62
N ALA A 110 -0.84 0.54 15.91
CA ALA A 110 -1.76 -0.11 14.97
C ALA A 110 -2.95 0.80 14.59
N LYS A 111 -3.49 1.58 15.55
CA LYS A 111 -4.55 2.56 15.31
C LYS A 111 -4.05 3.74 14.50
N VAL A 112 -2.86 4.26 14.80
CA VAL A 112 -2.22 5.32 14.01
C VAL A 112 -2.08 4.92 12.55
N ILE A 113 -1.64 3.69 12.27
CA ILE A 113 -1.51 3.18 10.90
C ILE A 113 -2.88 3.08 10.21
N ALA A 114 -3.91 2.58 10.91
CA ALA A 114 -5.26 2.53 10.37
C ALA A 114 -5.82 3.92 10.03
N ASP A 115 -5.53 4.93 10.87
CA ASP A 115 -5.93 6.31 10.63
C ASP A 115 -5.19 6.94 9.45
N PHE A 116 -3.90 6.65 9.29
CA PHE A 116 -3.13 7.07 8.13
C PHE A 116 -3.70 6.50 6.83
N LEU A 117 -3.95 5.19 6.78
CA LEU A 117 -4.55 4.54 5.61
C LEU A 117 -5.92 5.12 5.27
N SER A 118 -6.76 5.37 6.29
CA SER A 118 -8.09 5.95 6.11
C SER A 118 -8.05 7.41 5.63
N SER A 119 -6.99 8.15 5.99
CA SER A 119 -6.88 9.57 5.65
C SER A 119 -6.46 9.80 4.19
N VAL A 120 -5.62 8.93 3.64
CA VAL A 120 -5.05 9.13 2.29
C VAL A 120 -5.95 8.70 1.14
N GLY A 121 -7.03 7.95 1.38
CA GLY A 121 -7.89 7.45 0.28
C GLY A 121 -9.32 7.21 0.69
#